data_AF-A0A5P9P415-F1
#
_entry.id   AF-A0A5P9P415-F1
#
_cell.length_a   1.000
_cell.length_b   1.000
_cell.length_c   1.000
_cell.angle_alpha   90.00
_cell.angle_beta   90.00
_cell.angle_gamma   90.00
#
_symmetry.space_group_name_H-M   'P 1'
#
loop_
_entity.id
_entity.type
_entity.pdbx_description
1 polymer ?
#
loop_
_entity_poly.entity_id
_entity_poly.type
_entity_poly.pdbx_seq_one_letter_code
_entity_poly.pdbx_strand_id
1 'polypeptide(L)' 'MRSQEYVQLHALLQEIRATVEENQQTADAFEAYDTQPVRPVHVHLSKAQHRRAIFLLLEGISETLETQASPEVAV' A
#
# COMPACT_ATOMS: atom_id res chain seq x y z
N MET A 1 -12.98 9.29 11.13
CA MET A 1 -12.32 8.06 11.59
C MET A 1 -11.50 8.32 12.86
N ARG A 2 -11.55 7.37 13.80
CA ARG A 2 -10.75 7.33 15.04
C ARG A 2 -9.30 6.98 14.72
N SER A 3 -8.36 7.26 15.63
CA SER A 3 -6.93 7.01 15.38
C SER A 3 -6.63 5.53 15.16
N GLN A 4 -7.29 4.65 15.93
CA GLN A 4 -7.14 3.21 15.79
C GLN A 4 -7.62 2.69 14.43
N GLU A 5 -8.67 3.26 13.85
CA GLU A 5 -9.16 2.86 12.52
C GLU A 5 -8.11 3.12 11.42
N TYR A 6 -7.32 4.20 11.55
CA TYR A 6 -6.19 4.46 10.64
C TYR A 6 -5.06 3.45 10.82
N VAL A 7 -4.73 3.08 12.05
CA VAL A 7 -3.69 2.07 12.31
C VAL A 7 -4.11 0.70 11.78
N GLN A 8 -5.37 0.31 12.01
CA GLN A 8 -5.94 -0.94 11.52
C GLN A 8 -5.99 -0.99 9.99
N LEU A 9 -6.45 0.10 9.35
CA LEU A 9 -6.45 0.19 7.89
C LEU A 9 -5.04 0.15 7.32
N HIS A 10 -4.08 0.81 7.97
CA HIS A 10 -2.68 0.77 7.57
C HIS A 10 -2.11 -0.66 7.65
N ALA A 11 -2.41 -1.39 8.73
CA ALA A 11 -2.00 -2.80 8.87
C ALA A 11 -2.61 -3.68 7.77
N LEU A 12 -3.92 -3.55 7.52
CA LEU A 12 -4.61 -4.33 6.50
C LEU A 12 -4.04 -4.07 5.10
N LEU A 13 -3.74 -2.82 4.74
CA LEU A 13 -3.15 -2.50 3.44
C LEU A 13 -1.71 -3.01 3.31
N GLN A 14 -0.97 -3.11 4.42
CA GLN A 14 0.35 -3.75 4.41
C GLN A 14 0.25 -5.26 4.11
N GLU A 15 -0.78 -5.93 4.62
CA GLU A 15 -1.04 -7.35 4.29
C GLU A 15 -1.47 -7.52 2.82
N ILE A 16 -2.31 -6.62 2.30
CA ILE A 16 -2.71 -6.62 0.89
C ILE A 16 -1.50 -6.42 -0.01
N ARG A 17 -0.61 -5.47 0.31
CA ARG A 17 0.65 -5.27 -0.42
C ARG A 17 1.43 -6.58 -0.52
N ALA A 18 1.65 -7.28 0.61
CA ALA A 18 2.42 -8.53 0.61
C ALA A 18 1.81 -9.58 -0.34
N THR A 19 0.48 -9.68 -0.35
CA THR A 19 -0.25 -10.57 -1.26
C THR A 19 -0.04 -10.19 -2.73
N VAL A 20 -0.01 -8.90 -3.05
CA VAL A 20 0.17 -8.43 -4.42
C VAL A 20 1.62 -8.62 -4.90
N GLU A 21 2.60 -8.29 -4.07
CA GLU A 21 4.03 -8.44 -4.40
C GLU A 21 4.41 -9.91 -4.63
N GLU A 22 3.87 -10.84 -3.84
CA GLU A 22 4.08 -12.29 -4.01
C GLU A 22 3.59 -12.80 -5.38
N ASN A 23 2.53 -12.20 -5.92
CA ASN A 23 1.91 -12.66 -7.17
C ASN A 23 2.48 -11.99 -8.43
N GLN A 24 3.17 -10.84 -8.32
CA GLN A 24 3.37 -9.95 -9.48
C GLN A 24 4.79 -9.43 -9.69
N GLN A 25 5.78 -9.74 -8.83
CA GLN A 25 7.15 -9.18 -8.94
C GLN A 25 7.18 -7.64 -9.12
N THR A 26 6.21 -6.94 -8.53
CA THR A 26 6.00 -5.48 -8.65
C THR A 26 6.64 -4.71 -7.49
N ALA A 27 7.91 -5.02 -7.19
CA ALA A 27 8.61 -4.42 -6.04
C ALA A 27 8.73 -2.89 -6.12
N ASP A 28 8.83 -2.34 -7.34
CA ASP A 28 9.03 -0.90 -7.56
C ASP A 28 7.77 -0.07 -7.26
N ALA A 29 6.58 -0.67 -7.34
CA ALA A 29 5.29 0.02 -7.13
C ALA A 29 5.12 0.57 -5.69
N PHE A 30 5.91 0.07 -4.74
CA PHE A 30 5.81 0.47 -3.33
C PHE A 30 6.99 1.34 -2.84
N GLU A 31 7.90 1.77 -3.72
CA GLU A 31 9.09 2.54 -3.34
C GLU A 31 8.73 3.83 -2.58
N ALA A 32 7.68 4.54 -3.03
CA ALA A 32 7.23 5.76 -2.38
C ALA A 32 6.71 5.51 -0.93
N TYR A 33 6.12 4.34 -0.68
CA TYR A 33 5.75 3.91 0.66
C TYR A 33 6.96 3.45 1.49
N ASP A 34 7.95 2.81 0.87
CA ASP A 34 9.11 2.27 1.58
C ASP A 34 10.10 3.35 2.04
N THR A 35 10.24 4.42 1.25
CA THR A 35 11.10 5.57 1.55
C THR A 35 10.63 6.41 2.74
N GLN A 36 9.36 6.35 3.11
CA GLN A 36 8.84 7.02 4.30
C GLN A 36 8.92 6.11 5.56
N PRO A 37 9.07 6.64 6.79
CA PRO A 37 9.38 5.83 7.98
C PRO A 37 8.17 5.27 8.75
N VAL A 38 6.94 5.65 8.40
CA VAL A 38 5.72 5.25 9.10
C VAL A 38 5.38 3.80 8.79
N ARG A 39 5.09 3.02 9.83
CA ARG A 39 4.70 1.61 9.78
C ARG A 39 3.52 1.40 10.72
N PRO A 40 2.70 0.35 10.54
CA PRO A 40 1.55 0.11 11.41
C PRO A 40 1.89 -0.03 12.90
N VAL A 41 3.07 -0.57 13.23
CA VAL A 41 3.58 -0.70 14.61
C VAL A 41 3.78 0.65 15.32
N HIS A 42 3.89 1.76 14.58
CA HIS A 42 4.07 3.09 15.13
C HIS A 42 2.74 3.71 15.61
N VAL A 43 1.99 3.00 16.45
CA VAL A 43 0.61 3.32 16.88
C VAL A 43 0.42 4.70 17.54
N HIS A 44 1.51 5.31 18.02
CA HIS A 44 1.51 6.62 18.66
C HIS A 44 1.62 7.80 17.68
N LEU A 45 1.91 7.53 16.40
CA LEU A 45 2.01 8.58 15.39
C LEU A 45 0.64 9.20 15.07
N SER A 46 0.68 10.42 14.56
CA SER A 46 -0.53 11.17 14.26
C SER A 46 -1.36 10.51 13.16
N LYS A 47 -2.66 10.81 13.16
CA LYS A 47 -3.59 10.39 12.09
C LYS A 47 -3.09 10.82 10.71
N ALA A 48 -2.49 12.01 10.59
CA ALA A 48 -1.98 12.52 9.32
C ALA A 48 -0.83 11.67 8.77
N GLN A 49 0.05 11.18 9.64
CA GLN A 49 1.17 10.31 9.27
C GLN A 49 0.67 8.95 8.78
N HIS A 50 -0.23 8.30 9.52
CA HIS A 50 -0.85 7.05 9.08
C HIS A 50 -1.64 7.22 7.79
N ARG A 51 -2.38 8.34 7.65
CA ARG A 51 -3.13 8.64 6.43
C ARG A 51 -2.21 8.77 5.21
N ARG A 52 -1.06 9.44 5.34
CA ARG A 52 -0.11 9.54 4.22
C ARG A 52 0.42 8.17 3.81
N ALA A 53 0.78 7.33 4.78
CA ALA A 53 1.25 5.98 4.52
C ALA A 53 0.20 5.11 3.81
N ILE A 54 -1.07 5.22 4.23
CA ILE A 54 -2.22 4.58 3.57
C ILE A 54 -2.36 5.01 2.11
N PHE A 55 -2.26 6.32 1.82
CA PHE A 55 -2.36 6.80 0.45
C PHE A 55 -1.25 6.23 -0.45
N LEU A 56 -0.02 6.17 0.06
CA LEU A 56 1.10 5.60 -0.68
C LEU A 56 0.94 4.09 -0.95
N LEU A 57 0.38 3.34 0.02
CA LEU A 57 0.05 1.93 -0.21
C LEU A 57 -1.04 1.75 -1.27
N LEU A 58 -2.06 2.61 -1.25
CA LEU A 58 -3.14 2.56 -2.24
C LEU A 58 -2.63 2.91 -3.63
N GLU A 59 -1.75 3.91 -3.77
CA GLU A 59 -1.09 4.25 -5.04
C GLU A 59 -0.33 3.03 -5.60
N GLY A 60 0.53 2.41 -4.80
CA GLY A 60 1.24 1.20 -5.22
C GLY A 60 0.31 0.05 -5.60
N ILE A 61 -0.72 -0.22 -4.79
CA ILE A 61 -1.74 -1.25 -5.11
C ILE A 61 -2.43 -0.91 -6.44
N SER A 62 -2.84 0.34 -6.67
CA SER A 62 -3.45 0.75 -7.93
C SER A 62 -2.52 0.53 -9.13
N GLU A 63 -1.25 0.93 -9.03
CA GLU A 63 -0.26 0.73 -10.09
C GLU A 63 -0.02 -0.75 -10.41
N THR A 64 0.04 -1.61 -9.39
CA THR A 64 0.17 -3.05 -9.58
C THR A 64 -1.04 -3.63 -10.33
N LEU A 65 -2.26 -3.19 -10.01
CA LEU A 65 -3.47 -3.66 -10.66
C LEU A 65 -3.63 -3.12 -12.09
N GLU A 66 -3.24 -1.87 -12.35
CA GLU A 66 -3.24 -1.29 -13.71
C GLU A 66 -2.23 -1.97 -14.62
N THR A 67 -1.07 -2.37 -14.08
CA THR A 67 -0.08 -3.18 -14.80
C THR A 67 -0.67 -4.50 -15.32
N GLN A 68 -1.59 -5.10 -14.56
CA GLN A 68 -2.30 -6.33 -14.98
C GLN A 68 -3.38 -6.08 -16.05
N ALA A 69 -3.88 -4.84 -16.19
CA ALA A 69 -4.98 -4.50 -17.09
C ALA A 69 -4.52 -4.19 -18.54
N SER A 70 -3.22 -4.21 -18.82
CA SER A 70 -2.74 -4.16 -20.22
C SER A 70 -3.15 -5.45 -20.95
N PRO A 71 -3.91 -5.34 -22.05
CA PRO A 71 -4.64 -6.48 -22.60
C PRO A 71 -3.70 -7.46 -23.30
N GLU A 72 -3.59 -8.66 -22.74
CA GLU A 72 -3.36 -9.87 -23.52
C GLU A 72 -4.64 -10.17 -24.33
N VAL A 73 -4.90 -9.37 -25.37
CA VAL A 73 -5.81 -9.74 -26.47
C VAL A 73 -5.16 -9.26 -27.77
N ALA A 74 -4.20 -10.04 -28.24
CA ALA A 74 -3.70 -9.97 -29.60
C ALA A 74 -3.32 -11.37 -30.08
N VAL A 75 -4.32 -12.24 -30.28
CA VAL A 75 -4.28 -13.35 -31.26
C VAL A 75 -5.68 -13.59 -31.79
#